data_AF-A0AA38WW71-F1
#
_entry.id   AF-A0AA38WW71-F1
#
_cell.length_a   1.000
_cell.length_b   1.000
_cell.length_c   1.000
_cell.angle_alpha   90.00
_cell.angle_beta   90.00
_cell.angle_gamma   90.00
#
_symmetry.space_group_name_H-M   'P 1'
#
loop_
_entity.id
_entity.type
_entity.pdbx_description
1 polymer ?
#
loop_
_entity_poly.entity_id
_entity_poly.type
_entity_poly.pdbx_seq_one_letter_code
_entity_poly.pdbx_strand_id
1 'polypeptide(L)'
;MLIGKGEAGKTVNSVQKNLVSIFDQLVDDSAKFADWTIQYFEDAEEDFQTDILRLIRNYYQSDVKEHAILRTCLQLLWWEYLLLNKFTIPTDGVAQLEANMESERPAAAHRDMLVIPDTINRFLKLVILQKAEEAAEEVTKNLHDMLFKMSLSPKQSRATSDLALCLLFGLMIYLGRTHNSLLLLANTPANEIGEHYPVAEARRKIRDMEDKVGDYFLSFHKYALSRKSKAPMTSTEVSSRLERHAQDFDLVGRLRTDIKREYESERPKSLTTFDFQMDTFRYMNVRRLCWKVFANVEDSRS
;
A
#
# COMPACT_ATOMS: atom_id res chain seq x y z
N MET A 1 -15.93 -16.97 -23.07
CA MET A 1 -16.83 -16.63 -21.95
C MET A 1 -17.51 -15.28 -22.21
N LEU A 2 -18.60 -15.29 -22.96
CA LEU A 2 -19.51 -14.14 -23.03
C LEU A 2 -20.37 -14.17 -21.76
N ILE A 3 -20.07 -13.29 -20.81
CA ILE A 3 -20.94 -13.04 -19.68
C ILE A 3 -22.30 -12.59 -20.25
N GLY A 4 -23.37 -13.34 -19.97
CA GLY A 4 -24.71 -13.02 -20.45
C GLY A 4 -25.12 -11.60 -20.06
N LYS A 5 -25.78 -10.86 -20.97
CA LYS A 5 -26.30 -9.51 -20.69
C LYS A 5 -27.24 -9.58 -19.48
N GLY A 6 -26.78 -9.11 -18.32
CA GLY A 6 -27.48 -9.17 -17.03
C GLY A 6 -26.73 -9.92 -15.92
N GLU A 7 -25.73 -10.74 -16.25
CA GLU A 7 -24.94 -11.55 -15.30
C GLU A 7 -23.58 -10.93 -14.96
N ALA A 8 -23.18 -9.88 -15.68
CA ALA A 8 -21.92 -9.18 -15.46
C ALA A 8 -21.81 -8.57 -14.06
N GLY A 9 -22.87 -7.92 -13.58
CA GLY A 9 -22.89 -7.38 -12.22
C GLY A 9 -22.73 -8.46 -11.15
N LYS A 10 -23.39 -9.61 -11.32
CA LYS A 10 -23.27 -10.74 -10.37
C LYS A 10 -21.87 -11.32 -10.36
N THR A 11 -21.28 -11.50 -11.54
CA THR A 11 -19.92 -12.05 -11.71
C THR A 11 -18.89 -11.11 -11.11
N VAL A 12 -18.95 -9.82 -11.44
CA VAL A 12 -18.06 -8.79 -10.87
C VAL A 12 -18.18 -8.77 -9.34
N ASN A 13 -19.40 -8.75 -8.80
CA ASN A 13 -19.61 -8.76 -7.35
C ASN A 13 -19.07 -10.03 -6.67
N SER A 14 -19.20 -11.19 -7.33
CA SER A 14 -18.65 -12.45 -6.83
C SER A 14 -17.12 -12.42 -6.80
N VAL A 15 -16.49 -11.96 -7.88
CA VAL A 15 -15.03 -11.81 -7.97
C VAL A 15 -14.52 -10.84 -6.92
N GLN A 16 -15.17 -9.68 -6.76
CA GLN A 16 -14.81 -8.70 -5.73
C GLN A 16 -14.87 -9.30 -4.32
N LYS A 17 -15.93 -10.03 -3.98
CA LYS A 17 -16.06 -10.70 -2.67
C LYS A 17 -14.97 -11.75 -2.46
N ASN A 18 -14.67 -12.54 -3.49
CA ASN A 18 -13.63 -13.57 -3.40
C ASN A 18 -12.25 -12.94 -3.21
N LEU A 19 -11.93 -11.88 -3.95
CA LEU A 19 -10.68 -11.16 -3.78
C LEU A 19 -10.55 -10.58 -2.36
N VAL A 20 -11.59 -9.90 -1.85
CA VAL A 20 -11.59 -9.40 -0.46
C VAL A 20 -11.40 -10.54 0.54
N SER A 21 -12.06 -11.67 0.34
CA SER A 21 -11.91 -12.84 1.22
C SER A 21 -10.50 -13.44 1.18
N ILE A 22 -9.82 -13.43 0.02
CA ILE A 22 -8.43 -13.89 -0.09
C ILE A 22 -7.52 -12.97 0.72
N PHE A 23 -7.71 -11.65 0.61
CA PHE A 23 -6.96 -10.70 1.42
C PHE A 23 -7.20 -10.91 2.92
N ASP A 24 -8.44 -11.16 3.33
CA ASP A 24 -8.76 -11.36 4.74
C ASP A 24 -8.00 -12.54 5.34
N GLN A 25 -7.93 -13.65 4.58
CA GLN A 25 -7.11 -14.80 4.96
C GLN A 25 -5.61 -14.48 4.97
N LEU A 26 -5.15 -13.62 4.06
CA LEU A 26 -3.76 -13.18 3.99
C LEU A 26 -3.37 -12.32 5.19
N VAL A 27 -4.17 -11.29 5.52
CA VAL A 27 -3.85 -10.34 6.59
C VAL A 27 -3.95 -10.97 7.98
N ASP A 28 -4.89 -11.90 8.17
CA ASP A 28 -5.07 -12.60 9.45
C ASP A 28 -3.97 -13.65 9.72
N ASP A 29 -3.28 -14.15 8.69
CA ASP A 29 -2.18 -15.11 8.81
C ASP A 29 -0.81 -14.41 8.77
N SER A 30 -0.12 -14.37 9.91
CA SER A 30 1.16 -13.66 10.06
C SER A 30 2.25 -14.19 9.12
N ALA A 31 2.28 -15.50 8.89
CA ALA A 31 3.30 -16.13 8.07
C ALA A 31 3.05 -15.83 6.59
N LYS A 32 1.81 -16.02 6.13
CA LYS A 32 1.44 -15.69 4.75
C LYS A 32 1.62 -14.20 4.44
N PHE A 33 1.29 -13.33 5.39
CA PHE A 33 1.50 -11.90 5.22
C PHE A 33 3.00 -11.59 5.09
N ALA A 34 3.85 -12.19 5.93
CA ALA A 34 5.30 -12.02 5.84
C ALA A 34 5.86 -12.52 4.50
N ASP A 35 5.40 -13.67 4.01
CA ASP A 35 5.78 -14.20 2.69
C ASP A 35 5.34 -13.27 1.56
N TRP A 36 4.12 -12.74 1.64
CA TRP A 36 3.62 -11.77 0.66
C TRP A 36 4.44 -10.47 0.68
N THR A 37 4.88 -9.98 1.84
CA THR A 37 5.71 -8.77 1.88
C THR A 37 7.05 -8.95 1.16
N ILE A 38 7.63 -10.15 1.17
CA ILE A 38 8.85 -10.47 0.39
C ILE A 38 8.55 -10.54 -1.11
N GLN A 39 7.36 -11.00 -1.50
CA GLN A 39 6.95 -10.96 -2.92
C GLN A 39 6.62 -9.54 -3.39
N TYR A 40 6.17 -8.69 -2.46
CA TYR A 40 5.85 -7.29 -2.75
C TYR A 40 7.13 -6.45 -2.91
N PHE A 41 8.13 -6.75 -2.09
CA PHE A 41 9.45 -6.13 -2.03
C PHE A 41 10.53 -7.19 -2.26
N GLU A 42 10.85 -7.42 -3.54
CA GLU A 42 11.58 -8.62 -4.00
C GLU A 42 13.08 -8.57 -3.69
N ASP A 43 13.62 -7.36 -3.56
CA ASP A 43 15.05 -7.11 -3.40
C ASP A 43 15.38 -6.90 -1.91
N ALA A 44 16.54 -7.37 -1.45
CA ALA A 44 16.97 -7.21 -0.05
C ALA A 44 17.14 -5.72 0.34
N GLU A 45 17.45 -4.86 -0.63
CA GLU A 45 17.47 -3.41 -0.47
C GLU A 45 16.08 -2.82 -0.14
N GLU A 46 15.00 -3.60 -0.21
CA GLU A 46 13.66 -3.21 0.19
C GLU A 46 13.26 -3.69 1.61
N ASP A 47 14.16 -4.35 2.35
CA ASP A 47 13.89 -4.90 3.70
C ASP A 47 13.37 -3.83 4.68
N PHE A 48 13.87 -2.60 4.59
CA PHE A 48 13.35 -1.46 5.38
C PHE A 48 11.84 -1.25 5.18
N GLN A 49 11.35 -1.29 3.93
CA GLN A 49 9.94 -1.13 3.61
C GLN A 49 9.13 -2.37 4.03
N THR A 50 9.71 -3.55 3.84
CA THR A 50 9.15 -4.84 4.28
C THR A 50 8.88 -4.85 5.77
N ASP A 51 9.85 -4.43 6.58
CA ASP A 51 9.73 -4.45 8.04
C ASP A 51 8.76 -3.38 8.56
N ILE A 52 8.69 -2.21 7.92
CA ILE A 52 7.63 -1.22 8.20
C ILE A 52 6.26 -1.83 7.95
N LEU A 53 6.06 -2.48 6.81
CA LEU A 53 4.77 -3.06 6.45
C LEU A 53 4.37 -4.21 7.38
N ARG A 54 5.33 -5.05 7.79
CA ARG A 54 5.14 -6.09 8.81
C ARG A 54 4.79 -5.50 10.18
N LEU A 55 5.44 -4.42 10.58
CA LEU A 55 5.14 -3.73 11.83
C LEU A 55 3.72 -3.16 11.84
N ILE A 56 3.29 -2.54 10.72
CA ILE A 56 1.93 -2.04 10.54
C ILE A 56 0.92 -3.18 10.64
N ARG A 57 1.18 -4.32 10.01
CA ARG A 57 0.30 -5.48 10.11
C ARG A 57 0.26 -6.06 11.52
N ASN A 58 1.37 -6.06 12.25
CA ASN A 58 1.39 -6.51 13.65
C ASN A 58 0.64 -5.56 14.59
N TYR A 59 0.54 -4.28 14.22
CA TYR A 59 -0.31 -3.31 14.91
C TYR A 59 -1.80 -3.54 14.61
N TYR A 60 -2.15 -4.02 13.42
CA TYR A 60 -3.53 -4.33 13.05
C TYR A 60 -4.14 -5.45 13.92
N GLN A 61 -5.43 -5.29 14.26
CA GLN A 61 -6.23 -6.25 15.01
C GLN A 61 -7.64 -6.26 14.43
N SER A 62 -8.09 -7.43 13.96
CA SER A 62 -9.38 -7.58 13.28
C SER A 62 -10.60 -7.31 14.17
N ASP A 63 -10.44 -7.42 15.48
CA ASP A 63 -11.49 -7.22 16.48
C ASP A 63 -11.47 -5.82 17.13
N VAL A 64 -10.62 -4.92 16.63
CA VAL A 64 -10.64 -3.49 16.94
C VAL A 64 -11.30 -2.75 15.78
N LYS A 65 -12.49 -2.18 16.01
CA LYS A 65 -13.32 -1.58 14.95
C LYS A 65 -12.62 -0.44 14.22
N GLU A 66 -11.86 0.36 14.95
CA GLU A 66 -11.12 1.51 14.41
C GLU A 66 -9.99 1.09 13.47
N HIS A 67 -9.53 -0.17 13.54
CA HIS A 67 -8.56 -0.73 12.60
C HIS A 67 -9.17 -1.12 11.25
N ALA A 68 -10.48 -0.97 11.05
CA ALA A 68 -11.11 -1.20 9.74
C ALA A 68 -10.45 -0.35 8.63
N ILE A 69 -10.13 0.92 8.91
CA ILE A 69 -9.44 1.76 7.92
C ILE A 69 -8.00 1.32 7.66
N LEU A 70 -7.34 0.74 8.67
CA LEU A 70 -6.00 0.18 8.50
C LEU A 70 -6.03 -1.05 7.60
N ARG A 71 -7.06 -1.90 7.75
CA ARG A 71 -7.32 -3.00 6.81
C ARG A 71 -7.52 -2.49 5.39
N THR A 72 -8.32 -1.45 5.18
CA THR A 72 -8.49 -0.83 3.85
C THR A 72 -7.17 -0.31 3.28
N CYS A 73 -6.30 0.27 4.12
CA CYS A 73 -4.97 0.71 3.69
C CYS A 73 -4.05 -0.44 3.28
N LEU A 74 -4.05 -1.54 4.04
CA LEU A 74 -3.30 -2.75 3.66
C LEU A 74 -3.88 -3.40 2.40
N GLN A 75 -5.21 -3.37 2.23
CA GLN A 75 -5.88 -3.80 1.00
C GLN A 75 -5.45 -2.96 -0.21
N LEU A 76 -5.31 -1.64 -0.06
CA LEU A 76 -4.82 -0.79 -1.14
C LEU A 76 -3.46 -1.24 -1.68
N LEU A 77 -2.53 -1.59 -0.78
CA LEU A 77 -1.20 -2.12 -1.17
C LEU A 77 -1.32 -3.48 -1.85
N TRP A 78 -2.24 -4.33 -1.38
CA TRP A 78 -2.50 -5.60 -2.04
C TRP A 78 -3.13 -5.45 -3.42
N TRP A 79 -4.06 -4.50 -3.59
CA TRP A 79 -4.62 -4.18 -4.91
C TRP A 79 -3.56 -3.67 -5.87
N GLU A 80 -2.68 -2.80 -5.40
CA GLU A 80 -1.53 -2.32 -6.17
C GLU A 80 -0.64 -3.48 -6.64
N TYR A 81 -0.29 -4.39 -5.73
CA TYR A 81 0.48 -5.59 -6.06
C TYR A 81 -0.20 -6.41 -7.16
N LEU A 82 -1.50 -6.65 -7.06
CA LEU A 82 -2.25 -7.41 -8.06
C LEU A 82 -2.38 -6.67 -9.40
N LEU A 83 -2.45 -5.33 -9.38
CA LEU A 83 -2.49 -4.52 -10.60
C LEU A 83 -1.16 -4.53 -11.34
N LEU A 84 -0.04 -4.59 -10.64
CA LEU A 84 1.28 -4.64 -11.27
C LEU A 84 1.62 -6.02 -11.79
N ASN A 85 1.29 -7.07 -11.06
CA ASN A 85 1.67 -8.42 -11.42
C ASN A 85 0.73 -9.02 -12.48
N LYS A 86 1.23 -9.98 -13.26
CA LYS A 86 0.37 -10.85 -14.07
C LYS A 86 -0.10 -12.00 -13.19
N PHE A 87 -1.39 -12.32 -13.24
CA PHE A 87 -1.90 -13.49 -12.54
C PHE A 87 -1.34 -14.77 -13.17
N THR A 88 -0.96 -15.69 -12.30
CA THR A 88 -0.50 -17.02 -12.66
C THR A 88 -1.53 -18.09 -12.29
N ILE A 89 -1.43 -19.23 -12.94
CA ILE A 89 -2.26 -20.41 -12.72
C ILE A 89 -1.34 -21.48 -12.14
N PRO A 90 -1.73 -22.14 -11.04
CA PRO A 90 -0.98 -23.29 -10.56
C PRO A 90 -1.04 -24.42 -11.60
N THR A 91 -0.01 -25.25 -11.67
CA THR A 91 0.18 -26.24 -12.74
C THR A 91 -1.00 -27.22 -12.87
N ASP A 92 -1.63 -27.57 -11.75
CA ASP A 92 -2.82 -28.43 -11.67
C ASP A 92 -4.11 -27.75 -12.16
N GLY A 93 -4.17 -26.42 -12.17
CA GLY A 93 -5.32 -25.64 -12.63
C GLY A 93 -5.35 -25.37 -14.15
N VAL A 94 -4.27 -25.67 -14.87
CA VAL A 94 -4.14 -25.34 -16.31
C VAL A 94 -5.17 -26.08 -17.15
N ALA A 95 -5.30 -27.40 -16.97
CA ALA A 95 -6.23 -28.21 -17.74
C ALA A 95 -7.70 -27.77 -17.54
N GLN A 96 -8.05 -27.38 -16.32
CA GLN A 96 -9.38 -26.87 -16.01
C GLN A 96 -9.64 -25.52 -16.70
N LEU A 97 -8.66 -24.61 -16.72
CA LEU A 97 -8.82 -23.34 -17.43
C LEU A 97 -9.01 -23.57 -18.93
N GLU A 98 -8.16 -24.41 -19.54
CA GLU A 98 -8.20 -24.69 -20.99
C GLU A 98 -9.53 -25.31 -21.41
N ALA A 99 -10.09 -26.23 -20.61
CA ALA A 99 -11.42 -26.81 -20.86
C ALA A 99 -12.57 -25.78 -20.86
N ASN A 100 -12.37 -24.61 -20.24
CA ASN A 100 -13.36 -23.54 -20.17
C ASN A 100 -13.08 -22.37 -21.13
N MET A 101 -12.03 -22.46 -21.95
CA MET A 101 -11.68 -21.46 -22.94
C MET A 101 -12.25 -21.83 -24.31
N GLU A 102 -12.90 -20.86 -24.98
CA GLU A 102 -13.40 -21.03 -26.36
C GLU A 102 -12.27 -21.05 -27.40
N SER A 103 -11.12 -20.47 -27.07
CA SER A 103 -9.91 -20.49 -27.91
C SER A 103 -8.83 -21.25 -27.17
N GLU A 104 -8.29 -22.28 -27.80
CA GLU A 104 -7.09 -22.96 -27.30
C GLU A 104 -5.89 -22.00 -27.32
N ARG A 105 -4.88 -22.31 -26.50
CA ARG A 105 -3.63 -21.54 -26.51
C ARG A 105 -3.00 -21.59 -27.91
N PRO A 106 -2.33 -20.52 -28.37
CA PRO A 106 -1.59 -20.55 -29.61
C PRO A 106 -0.62 -21.74 -29.61
N ALA A 107 -0.55 -22.50 -30.71
CA ALA A 107 0.30 -23.69 -30.80
C ALA A 107 1.80 -23.43 -30.52
N ALA A 108 2.23 -22.16 -30.63
CA ALA A 108 3.59 -21.70 -30.34
C ALA A 108 3.80 -21.25 -28.87
N ALA A 109 2.76 -21.19 -28.04
CA ALA A 109 2.90 -20.86 -26.63
C ALA A 109 3.52 -22.06 -25.90
N HIS A 110 4.62 -21.82 -25.16
CA HIS A 110 5.24 -22.86 -24.36
C HIS A 110 4.23 -23.46 -23.37
N ARG A 111 4.22 -24.79 -23.25
CA ARG A 111 3.33 -25.53 -22.34
C ARG A 111 3.52 -25.13 -20.86
N ASP A 112 4.66 -24.54 -20.54
CA ASP A 112 5.02 -24.04 -19.21
C ASP A 112 4.53 -22.61 -18.93
N MET A 113 3.72 -22.00 -19.82
CA MET A 113 3.08 -20.72 -19.52
C MET A 113 2.04 -20.90 -18.41
N LEU A 114 2.48 -20.67 -17.18
CA LEU A 114 1.64 -20.60 -15.98
C LEU A 114 0.94 -19.24 -15.86
N VAL A 115 0.77 -18.47 -16.94
CA VAL A 115 0.15 -17.13 -16.93
C VAL A 115 -1.27 -17.23 -17.48
N ILE A 116 -2.23 -16.51 -16.87
CA ILE A 116 -3.59 -16.45 -17.40
C ILE A 116 -3.64 -15.70 -18.75
N PRO A 117 -4.61 -16.00 -19.63
CA PRO A 117 -4.84 -15.23 -20.84
C PRO A 117 -5.02 -13.74 -20.56
N ASP A 118 -4.48 -12.88 -21.43
CA ASP A 118 -4.51 -11.42 -21.25
C ASP A 118 -5.93 -10.86 -21.11
N THR A 119 -6.94 -11.45 -21.77
CA THR A 119 -8.34 -11.05 -21.61
C THR A 119 -8.86 -11.25 -20.19
N ILE A 120 -8.52 -12.38 -19.55
CA ILE A 120 -8.90 -12.65 -18.15
C ILE A 120 -8.11 -11.72 -17.23
N ASN A 121 -6.82 -11.52 -17.49
CA ASN A 121 -5.97 -10.60 -16.73
C ASN A 121 -6.52 -9.17 -16.76
N ARG A 122 -6.90 -8.67 -17.94
CA ARG A 122 -7.53 -7.35 -18.08
C ARG A 122 -8.86 -7.26 -17.34
N PHE A 123 -9.70 -8.30 -17.42
CA PHE A 123 -10.96 -8.33 -16.67
C PHE A 123 -10.72 -8.24 -15.16
N LEU A 124 -9.81 -9.06 -14.61
CA LEU A 124 -9.47 -9.01 -13.18
C LEU A 124 -8.89 -7.65 -12.80
N LYS A 125 -7.97 -7.10 -13.59
CA LYS A 125 -7.36 -5.79 -13.33
C LYS A 125 -8.39 -4.66 -13.37
N LEU A 126 -9.39 -4.70 -14.24
CA LEU A 126 -10.49 -3.73 -14.24
C LEU A 126 -11.32 -3.78 -12.95
N VAL A 127 -11.63 -5.00 -12.47
CA VAL A 127 -12.34 -5.19 -11.20
C VAL A 127 -11.52 -4.70 -10.01
N ILE A 128 -10.21 -4.96 -10.03
CA ILE A 128 -9.28 -4.56 -8.96
C ILE A 128 -9.05 -3.04 -8.98
N LEU A 129 -8.92 -2.43 -10.15
CA LEU A 129 -8.70 -0.98 -10.27
C LEU A 129 -9.81 -0.20 -9.58
N GLN A 130 -11.07 -0.58 -9.79
CA GLN A 130 -12.20 0.03 -9.10
C GLN A 130 -12.05 -0.07 -7.57
N LYS A 131 -11.63 -1.24 -7.06
CA LYS A 131 -11.44 -1.44 -5.61
C LYS A 131 -10.23 -0.68 -5.06
N ALA A 132 -9.18 -0.54 -5.86
CA ALA A 132 -8.02 0.28 -5.51
C ALA A 132 -8.41 1.77 -5.40
N GLU A 133 -9.20 2.27 -6.35
CA GLU A 133 -9.69 3.65 -6.34
C GLU A 133 -10.59 3.93 -5.12
N GLU A 134 -11.57 3.05 -4.85
CA GLU A 134 -12.44 3.12 -3.66
C GLU A 134 -11.61 3.12 -2.37
N ALA A 135 -10.63 2.22 -2.24
CA ALA A 135 -9.77 2.13 -1.07
C ALA A 135 -8.87 3.37 -0.91
N ALA A 136 -8.31 3.90 -2.00
CA ALA A 136 -7.48 5.10 -1.97
C ALA A 136 -8.28 6.33 -1.54
N GLU A 137 -9.50 6.49 -2.05
CA GLU A 137 -10.41 7.58 -1.62
C GLU A 137 -10.75 7.45 -0.13
N GLU A 138 -11.11 6.26 0.32
CA GLU A 138 -11.47 6.03 1.72
C GLU A 138 -10.28 6.29 2.66
N VAL A 139 -9.10 5.79 2.34
CA VAL A 139 -7.87 5.99 3.12
C VAL A 139 -7.49 7.46 3.21
N THR A 140 -7.46 8.18 2.08
CA THR A 140 -7.07 9.60 2.06
C THR A 140 -8.07 10.48 2.80
N LYS A 141 -9.37 10.23 2.66
CA LYS A 141 -10.42 10.93 3.39
C LYS A 141 -10.34 10.70 4.90
N ASN A 142 -10.23 9.44 5.33
CA ASN A 142 -10.13 9.13 6.76
C ASN A 142 -8.85 9.67 7.38
N LEU A 143 -7.72 9.60 6.66
CA LEU A 143 -6.47 10.19 7.11
C LEU A 143 -6.61 11.70 7.27
N HIS A 144 -7.21 12.40 6.30
CA HIS A 144 -7.49 13.83 6.42
C HIS A 144 -8.32 14.15 7.66
N ASP A 145 -9.44 13.45 7.85
CA ASP A 145 -10.33 13.66 8.99
C ASP A 145 -9.65 13.38 10.33
N MET A 146 -8.80 12.35 10.39
CA MET A 146 -7.99 12.04 11.57
C MET A 146 -7.00 13.15 11.90
N LEU A 147 -6.22 13.60 10.92
CA LEU A 147 -5.25 14.69 11.11
C LEU A 147 -5.93 16.00 11.50
N PHE A 148 -7.08 16.30 10.88
CA PHE A 148 -7.90 17.44 11.24
C PHE A 148 -8.36 17.38 12.69
N LYS A 149 -8.97 16.26 13.12
CA LYS A 149 -9.37 16.07 14.53
C LYS A 149 -8.17 16.16 15.49
N MET A 150 -7.02 15.58 15.12
CA MET A 150 -5.79 15.69 15.90
C MET A 150 -5.33 17.14 16.06
N SER A 151 -5.40 17.95 15.00
CA SER A 151 -4.99 19.36 15.02
C SER A 151 -5.91 20.28 15.82
N LEU A 152 -7.20 19.93 15.90
CA LEU A 152 -8.20 20.68 16.67
C LEU A 152 -8.22 20.28 18.14
N SER A 153 -7.87 19.03 18.46
CA SER A 153 -7.94 18.52 19.82
C SER A 153 -6.67 18.85 20.61
N PRO A 154 -6.78 19.52 21.78
CA PRO A 154 -5.64 19.69 22.68
C PRO A 154 -5.21 18.37 23.35
N LYS A 155 -6.09 17.34 23.33
CA LYS A 155 -5.85 16.00 23.89
C LYS A 155 -5.66 15.02 22.74
N GLN A 156 -4.43 14.61 22.51
CA GLN A 156 -4.10 13.68 21.42
C GLN A 156 -4.02 12.26 21.96
N SER A 157 -4.97 11.40 21.54
CA SER A 157 -4.91 9.96 21.78
C SER A 157 -3.69 9.36 21.10
N ARG A 158 -3.02 8.45 21.81
CA ARG A 158 -1.90 7.70 21.25
C ARG A 158 -2.38 6.84 20.09
N ALA A 159 -3.50 6.16 20.25
CA ALA A 159 -4.07 5.31 19.23
C ALA A 159 -4.37 6.05 17.92
N THR A 160 -4.99 7.23 17.99
CA THR A 160 -5.28 8.01 16.79
C THR A 160 -3.99 8.44 16.09
N SER A 161 -2.96 8.80 16.86
CA SER A 161 -1.64 9.15 16.31
C SER A 161 -0.96 7.95 15.66
N ASP A 162 -0.99 6.78 16.30
CA ASP A 162 -0.39 5.54 15.79
C ASP A 162 -1.12 5.07 14.52
N LEU A 163 -2.45 5.16 14.49
CA LEU A 163 -3.26 4.83 13.31
C LEU A 163 -3.01 5.78 12.15
N ALA A 164 -2.99 7.10 12.39
CA ALA A 164 -2.64 8.08 11.36
C ALA A 164 -1.24 7.85 10.80
N LEU A 165 -0.28 7.47 11.66
CA LEU A 165 1.08 7.13 11.27
C LEU A 165 1.12 5.88 10.37
N CYS A 166 0.41 4.81 10.73
CA CYS A 166 0.29 3.61 9.90
C CYS A 166 -0.31 3.91 8.52
N LEU A 167 -1.41 4.68 8.47
CA LEU A 167 -2.04 5.07 7.21
C LEU A 167 -1.09 5.91 6.33
N LEU A 168 -0.33 6.82 6.96
CA LEU A 168 0.63 7.66 6.25
C LEU A 168 1.79 6.86 5.66
N PHE A 169 2.32 5.87 6.39
CA PHE A 169 3.31 4.93 5.83
C PHE A 169 2.74 4.13 4.67
N GLY A 170 1.54 3.55 4.82
CA GLY A 170 0.89 2.81 3.73
C GLY A 170 0.68 3.66 2.48
N LEU A 171 0.24 4.91 2.65
CA LEU A 171 0.08 5.85 1.54
C LEU A 171 1.42 6.22 0.88
N MET A 172 2.49 6.43 1.67
CA MET A 172 3.82 6.71 1.12
C MET A 172 4.42 5.52 0.37
N ILE A 173 4.16 4.30 0.84
CA ILE A 173 4.54 3.07 0.14
C ILE A 173 3.81 2.99 -1.20
N TYR A 174 2.49 3.14 -1.19
CA TYR A 174 1.66 3.14 -2.41
C TYR A 174 2.13 4.19 -3.42
N LEU A 175 2.36 5.42 -2.95
CA LEU A 175 2.83 6.54 -3.77
C LEU A 175 4.19 6.23 -4.41
N GLY A 176 5.14 5.75 -3.60
CA GLY A 176 6.49 5.45 -4.07
C GLY A 176 6.52 4.33 -5.11
N ARG A 177 5.68 3.30 -4.93
CA ARG A 177 5.51 2.21 -5.90
C ARG A 177 4.82 2.67 -7.19
N THR A 178 3.84 3.55 -7.08
CA THR A 178 3.19 4.19 -8.24
C THR A 178 4.18 5.03 -9.05
N HIS A 179 5.08 5.78 -8.39
CA HIS A 179 6.14 6.52 -9.10
C HIS A 179 7.05 5.58 -9.91
N ASN A 180 7.44 4.46 -9.32
CA ASN A 180 8.25 3.45 -10.00
C ASN A 180 7.52 2.92 -11.24
N SER A 181 6.24 2.58 -11.08
CA SER A 181 5.40 2.06 -12.17
C SER A 181 5.24 3.04 -13.33
N LEU A 182 5.07 4.34 -13.05
CA LEU A 182 5.00 5.38 -14.09
C LEU A 182 6.32 5.54 -14.85
N LEU A 183 7.46 5.42 -14.16
CA LEU A 183 8.76 5.53 -14.79
C LEU A 183 9.10 4.26 -15.59
N LEU A 184 8.73 3.08 -15.09
CA LEU A 184 8.81 1.85 -15.87
C LEU A 184 7.99 1.97 -17.15
N LEU A 185 6.72 2.40 -17.04
CA LEU A 185 5.85 2.64 -18.20
C LEU A 185 6.49 3.61 -19.22
N ALA A 186 7.17 4.65 -18.75
CA ALA A 186 7.81 5.63 -19.63
C ALA A 186 9.12 5.15 -20.29
N ASN A 187 9.78 4.16 -19.70
CA ASN A 187 11.02 3.59 -20.22
C ASN A 187 10.79 2.29 -21.01
N THR A 188 9.61 1.69 -20.92
CA THR A 188 9.25 0.52 -21.73
C THR A 188 9.00 0.91 -23.20
N PRO A 189 9.54 0.15 -24.17
CA PRO A 189 9.35 0.40 -25.59
C PRO A 189 7.88 0.44 -26.04
N ALA A 190 7.54 1.35 -26.96
CA ALA A 190 6.16 1.54 -27.44
C ALA A 190 5.57 0.30 -28.15
N ASN A 191 6.40 -0.55 -28.75
CA ASN A 191 5.99 -1.81 -29.36
C ASN A 191 5.54 -2.86 -28.34
N GLU A 192 5.90 -2.73 -27.06
CA GLU A 192 5.46 -3.63 -26.00
C GLU A 192 4.15 -3.18 -25.34
N ILE A 193 3.94 -1.86 -25.22
CA ILE A 193 2.75 -1.28 -24.56
C ILE A 193 1.63 -0.96 -25.56
N GLY A 194 1.95 -0.80 -26.84
CA GLY A 194 1.02 -0.35 -27.88
C GLY A 194 0.82 1.17 -27.91
N GLU A 195 1.48 1.92 -27.02
CA GLU A 195 1.47 3.37 -26.95
C GLU A 195 2.80 3.88 -26.37
N HIS A 196 3.22 5.10 -26.74
CA HIS A 196 4.37 5.76 -26.15
C HIS A 196 3.95 6.65 -24.98
N TYR A 197 4.46 6.37 -23.77
CA TYR A 197 4.28 7.22 -22.60
C TYR A 197 5.54 8.06 -22.33
N PRO A 198 5.51 9.41 -22.44
CA PRO A 198 6.72 10.21 -22.32
C PRO A 198 7.28 10.29 -20.89
N VAL A 199 8.61 10.17 -20.73
CA VAL A 199 9.30 10.34 -19.43
C VAL A 199 9.03 11.72 -18.79
N ALA A 200 8.91 12.78 -19.60
CA ALA A 200 8.57 14.11 -19.12
C ALA A 200 7.17 14.15 -18.46
N GLU A 201 6.23 13.39 -19.00
CA GLU A 201 4.88 13.26 -18.47
C GLU A 201 4.85 12.43 -17.18
N ALA A 202 5.57 11.31 -17.14
CA ALA A 202 5.77 10.53 -15.91
C ALA A 202 6.33 11.40 -14.78
N ARG A 203 7.40 12.17 -15.05
CA ARG A 203 8.03 13.08 -14.08
C ARG A 203 7.10 14.19 -13.64
N ARG A 204 6.30 14.76 -14.55
CA ARG A 204 5.28 15.75 -14.21
C ARG A 204 4.23 15.16 -13.27
N LYS A 205 3.74 13.95 -13.56
CA LYS A 205 2.74 13.28 -12.74
C LYS A 205 3.28 12.90 -11.36
N ILE A 206 4.52 12.45 -11.29
CA ILE A 206 5.21 12.17 -10.02
C ILE A 206 5.28 13.42 -9.15
N ARG A 207 5.74 14.56 -9.69
CA ARG A 207 5.75 15.82 -8.94
C ARG A 207 4.36 16.22 -8.47
N ASP A 208 3.37 16.13 -9.35
CA ASP A 208 1.97 16.47 -9.00
C ASP A 208 1.45 15.61 -7.85
N MET A 209 1.77 14.31 -7.84
CA MET A 209 1.40 13.38 -6.77
C MET A 209 2.15 13.65 -5.47
N GLU A 210 3.45 13.97 -5.53
CA GLU A 210 4.19 14.39 -4.35
C GLU A 210 3.63 15.67 -3.74
N ASP A 211 3.42 16.70 -4.55
CA ASP A 211 2.97 18.01 -4.07
C ASP A 211 1.55 17.90 -3.47
N LYS A 212 0.63 17.25 -4.18
CA LYS A 212 -0.79 17.20 -3.79
C LYS A 212 -1.11 16.17 -2.72
N VAL A 213 -0.34 15.08 -2.63
CA VAL A 213 -0.62 13.97 -1.72
C VAL A 213 0.48 13.85 -0.68
N GLY A 214 1.71 13.60 -1.12
CA GLY A 214 2.85 13.36 -0.22
C GLY A 214 3.10 14.51 0.74
N ASP A 215 3.49 15.67 0.21
CA ASP A 215 3.86 16.84 0.99
C ASP A 215 2.66 17.44 1.73
N TYR A 216 1.45 17.34 1.16
CA TYR A 216 0.21 17.70 1.84
C TYR A 216 0.00 16.91 3.13
N PHE A 217 -0.06 15.58 3.07
CA PHE A 217 -0.32 14.75 4.24
C PHE A 217 0.86 14.75 5.23
N LEU A 218 2.10 14.82 4.75
CA LEU A 218 3.28 14.94 5.60
C LEU A 218 3.27 16.27 6.37
N SER A 219 2.98 17.39 5.72
CA SER A 219 2.92 18.70 6.37
C SER A 219 1.76 18.79 7.35
N PHE A 220 0.59 18.25 6.98
CA PHE A 220 -0.56 18.23 7.85
C PHE A 220 -0.33 17.34 9.07
N HIS A 221 0.31 16.18 8.90
CA HIS A 221 0.69 15.32 10.01
C HIS A 221 1.67 16.03 10.96
N LYS A 222 2.72 16.67 10.42
CA LYS A 222 3.66 17.48 11.22
C LYS A 222 2.94 18.56 12.03
N TYR A 223 2.01 19.27 11.39
CA TYR A 223 1.20 20.29 12.05
C TYR A 223 0.29 19.69 13.14
N ALA A 224 -0.38 18.58 12.86
CA ALA A 224 -1.24 17.90 13.83
C ALA A 224 -0.45 17.43 15.07
N LEU A 225 0.78 16.92 14.87
CA LEU A 225 1.67 16.54 15.97
C LEU A 225 2.15 17.74 16.79
N SER A 226 2.45 18.88 16.16
CA SER A 226 2.97 20.07 16.88
C SER A 226 1.94 20.76 17.76
N ARG A 227 0.64 20.51 17.53
CA ARG A 227 -0.48 21.05 18.33
C ARG A 227 -0.70 20.31 19.64
N LYS A 228 0.06 19.26 19.93
CA LYS A 228 -0.07 18.45 21.14
C LYS A 228 0.14 19.31 22.39
N SER A 229 -0.92 19.47 23.20
CA SER A 229 -0.79 20.04 24.54
C SER A 229 -0.46 18.95 25.57
N LYS A 230 0.24 19.30 26.66
CA LYS A 230 0.48 18.39 27.80
C LYS A 230 -0.77 18.15 28.67
N ALA A 231 -1.96 18.49 28.20
CA ALA A 231 -3.18 18.34 28.97
C ALA A 231 -3.46 16.84 29.27
N PRO A 232 -3.76 16.48 30.52
CA PRO A 232 -4.05 15.09 30.87
C PRO A 232 -5.32 14.59 30.16
N MET A 233 -5.24 13.37 29.61
CA MET A 233 -6.40 12.67 29.05
C MET A 233 -7.37 12.27 30.16
N THR A 234 -8.65 12.09 29.81
CA THR A 234 -9.65 11.63 30.78
C THR A 234 -9.53 10.12 31.03
N SER A 235 -9.91 9.63 32.21
CA SER A 235 -9.78 8.21 32.56
C SER A 235 -10.55 7.27 31.63
N THR A 236 -11.67 7.72 31.07
CA THR A 236 -12.49 6.96 30.13
C THR A 236 -11.78 6.73 28.79
N GLU A 237 -11.10 7.74 28.26
CA GLU A 237 -10.32 7.63 26.99
C GLU A 237 -9.14 6.67 27.13
N VAL A 238 -8.46 6.70 28.28
CA VAL A 238 -7.34 5.80 28.62
C VAL A 238 -7.79 4.34 28.73
N SER A 239 -9.07 4.08 29.02
CA SER A 239 -9.61 2.72 29.21
C SER A 239 -10.12 2.05 27.93
N SER A 240 -10.21 2.79 26.81
CA SER A 240 -10.67 2.23 25.53
C SER A 240 -9.75 1.10 25.08
N ARG A 241 -10.32 0.09 24.41
CA ARG A 241 -9.55 -1.07 23.93
C ARG A 241 -8.42 -0.65 22.98
N LEU A 242 -8.74 0.25 22.06
CA LEU A 242 -7.80 0.78 21.09
C LEU A 242 -6.64 1.53 21.77
N GLU A 243 -6.92 2.39 22.75
CA GLU A 243 -5.87 3.14 23.45
C GLU A 243 -4.95 2.21 24.26
N ARG A 244 -5.52 1.19 24.91
CA ARG A 244 -4.72 0.14 25.59
C ARG A 244 -3.82 -0.61 24.61
N HIS A 245 -4.37 -1.06 23.49
CA HIS A 245 -3.58 -1.72 22.44
C HIS A 245 -2.45 -0.82 21.93
N ALA A 246 -2.71 0.45 21.65
CA ALA A 246 -1.67 1.38 21.21
C ALA A 246 -0.57 1.59 22.26
N GLN A 247 -0.94 1.65 23.54
CA GLN A 247 0.00 1.75 24.65
C GLN A 247 0.87 0.49 24.77
N ASP A 248 0.25 -0.69 24.75
CA ASP A 248 0.92 -1.98 24.89
C ASP A 248 1.81 -2.31 23.69
N PHE A 249 1.38 -1.95 22.49
CA PHE A 249 2.14 -2.20 21.27
C PHE A 249 3.36 -1.27 21.15
N ASP A 250 3.24 -0.01 21.59
CA ASP A 250 4.30 1.00 21.51
C ASP A 250 4.86 1.22 20.09
N LEU A 251 3.99 1.56 19.13
CA LEU A 251 4.37 1.68 17.71
C LEU A 251 5.58 2.60 17.49
N VAL A 252 5.57 3.81 18.07
CA VAL A 252 6.68 4.77 17.95
C VAL A 252 7.97 4.25 18.61
N GLY A 253 7.88 3.51 19.71
CA GLY A 253 9.03 2.86 20.33
C GLY A 253 9.64 1.82 19.40
N ARG A 254 8.83 0.90 18.88
CA ARG A 254 9.25 -0.14 17.92
C ARG A 254 9.80 0.42 16.63
N LEU A 255 9.19 1.46 16.07
CA LEU A 255 9.72 2.17 14.90
C LEU A 255 11.15 2.71 15.16
N ARG A 256 11.47 3.11 16.39
CA ARG A 256 12.82 3.58 16.73
C ARG A 256 13.79 2.44 17.02
N THR A 257 13.35 1.41 17.75
CA THR A 257 14.23 0.31 18.17
C THR A 257 14.44 -0.71 17.07
N ASP A 258 13.40 -1.05 16.34
CA ASP A 258 13.40 -2.18 15.42
C ASP A 258 13.75 -1.68 14.02
N ILE A 259 13.17 -0.56 13.58
CA ILE A 259 13.42 -0.03 12.24
C ILE A 259 14.59 0.96 12.22
N LYS A 260 14.49 2.08 12.95
CA LYS A 260 15.49 3.15 12.86
C LYS A 260 16.89 2.64 13.22
N ARG A 261 17.04 1.91 14.33
CA ARG A 261 18.34 1.41 14.78
C ARG A 261 19.03 0.53 13.73
N GLU A 262 18.27 -0.27 13.00
CA GLU A 262 18.78 -1.19 11.98
C GLU A 262 19.15 -0.44 10.68
N TYR A 263 18.26 0.45 10.23
CA TYR A 263 18.36 1.07 8.91
C TYR A 263 18.87 2.52 8.90
N GLU A 264 19.30 3.11 10.03
CA GLU A 264 19.77 4.51 10.07
C GLU A 264 20.95 4.75 9.10
N SER A 265 21.86 3.79 8.99
CA SER A 265 23.01 3.87 8.09
C SER A 265 22.61 3.93 6.60
N GLU A 266 21.38 3.51 6.30
CA GLU A 266 20.79 3.45 4.97
C GLU A 266 19.86 4.65 4.68
N ARG A 267 19.72 5.59 5.63
CA ARG A 267 18.91 6.80 5.46
C ARG A 267 19.43 7.64 4.28
N PRO A 268 18.59 7.97 3.29
CA PRO A 268 19.02 8.80 2.17
C PRO A 268 19.49 10.19 2.63
N LYS A 269 20.60 10.68 2.05
CA LYS A 269 21.14 12.02 2.34
C LYS A 269 20.17 13.15 1.95
N SER A 270 19.39 12.92 0.89
CA SER A 270 18.29 13.79 0.47
C SER A 270 17.00 12.99 0.44
N LEU A 271 15.92 13.60 0.94
CA LEU A 271 14.56 13.03 0.85
C LEU A 271 13.76 13.57 -0.34
N THR A 272 14.39 14.39 -1.19
CA THR A 272 13.80 14.88 -2.45
C THR A 272 13.74 13.77 -3.49
N THR A 273 12.84 13.89 -4.46
CA THR A 273 12.87 13.03 -5.65
C THR A 273 14.20 13.20 -6.39
N PHE A 274 14.76 12.08 -6.84
CA PHE A 274 15.99 12.01 -7.62
C PHE A 274 15.71 11.40 -9.00
N ASP A 275 16.71 11.42 -9.88
CA ASP A 275 16.57 10.90 -11.23
C ASP A 275 16.33 9.40 -11.27
N PHE A 276 15.54 8.94 -12.25
CA PHE A 276 15.29 7.51 -12.44
C PHE A 276 16.59 6.79 -12.77
N GLN A 277 16.92 5.82 -11.93
CA GLN A 277 17.97 4.83 -12.14
C GLN A 277 17.30 3.47 -11.98
N MET A 278 17.34 2.64 -13.03
CA MET A 278 16.60 1.38 -13.09
C MET A 278 16.83 0.51 -11.86
N ASP A 279 18.09 0.37 -11.45
CA ASP A 279 18.49 -0.54 -10.38
C ASP A 279 18.18 -0.01 -8.98
N THR A 280 18.04 1.30 -8.81
CA THR A 280 18.01 1.92 -7.46
C THR A 280 16.72 2.67 -7.16
N PHE A 281 16.02 3.16 -8.17
CA PHE A 281 14.87 4.04 -7.98
C PHE A 281 13.76 3.34 -7.21
N ARG A 282 13.46 2.07 -7.53
CA ARG A 282 12.40 1.28 -6.88
C ARG A 282 12.50 1.35 -5.35
N TYR A 283 13.62 0.92 -4.79
CA TYR A 283 13.79 0.86 -3.34
C TYR A 283 14.10 2.22 -2.72
N MET A 284 14.97 3.04 -3.33
CA MET A 284 15.33 4.35 -2.77
C MET A 284 14.15 5.32 -2.75
N ASN A 285 13.24 5.24 -3.71
CA ASN A 285 12.09 6.14 -3.80
C ASN A 285 11.04 5.87 -2.72
N VAL A 286 10.71 4.60 -2.45
CA VAL A 286 9.80 4.28 -1.34
C VAL A 286 10.47 4.59 0.01
N ARG A 287 11.75 4.22 0.13
CA ARG A 287 12.56 4.45 1.34
C ARG A 287 12.58 5.92 1.74
N ARG A 288 12.88 6.84 0.81
CA ARG A 288 12.92 8.28 1.13
C ARG A 288 11.56 8.82 1.62
N LEU A 289 10.45 8.34 1.04
CA LEU A 289 9.11 8.78 1.42
C LEU A 289 8.76 8.30 2.84
N CYS A 290 9.08 7.04 3.15
CA CYS A 290 8.93 6.51 4.51
C CYS A 290 9.81 7.26 5.52
N TRP A 291 11.04 7.63 5.14
CA TRP A 291 11.89 8.48 6.00
C TRP A 291 11.31 9.89 6.23
N LYS A 292 10.60 10.48 5.26
CA LYS A 292 9.86 11.74 5.49
C LYS A 292 8.80 11.57 6.58
N VAL A 293 8.10 10.42 6.61
CA VAL A 293 7.11 10.11 7.67
C VAL A 293 7.80 10.00 9.02
N PHE A 294 8.91 9.27 9.09
CA PHE A 294 9.73 9.14 10.30
C PHE A 294 10.15 10.49 10.87
N ALA A 295 10.66 11.39 10.02
CA ALA A 295 11.13 12.71 10.44
C ALA A 295 10.06 13.52 11.22
N ASN A 296 8.78 13.41 10.83
CA ASN A 296 7.69 14.07 11.55
C ASN A 296 7.55 13.58 13.01
N VAL A 297 7.82 12.30 13.25
CA VAL A 297 7.74 11.68 14.58
C VAL A 297 8.97 12.03 15.43
N GLU A 298 10.13 12.23 14.79
CA GLU A 298 11.37 12.69 15.44
C GLU A 298 11.22 14.13 15.97
N ASP A 299 10.78 15.04 15.11
CA ASP A 299 10.65 16.48 15.40
C ASP A 299 9.61 16.77 16.50
N SER A 300 8.58 15.94 16.63
CA SER A 300 7.48 16.16 17.59
C SER A 300 7.87 16.03 19.07
N ARG A 301 9.10 15.60 19.39
CA ARG A 301 9.59 15.41 20.77
C ARG A 301 10.73 16.36 21.18
N SER A 302 11.20 17.23 20.30
CA SER A 302 12.10 18.36 20.61
C SER A 302 11.30 19.60 20.99
#